data_AF-A0A7S1C0U0-F1
#
_entry.id   AF-A0A7S1C0U0-F1
#
_cell.length_a   1.000
_cell.length_b   1.000
_cell.length_c   1.000
_cell.angle_alpha   90.00
_cell.angle_beta   90.00
_cell.angle_gamma   90.00
#
_symmetry.space_group_name_H-M   'P 1'
#
loop_
_entity.id
_entity.type
_entity.pdbx_description
1 polymer ?
#
loop_
_entity_poly.entity_id
_entity_poly.type
_entity_poly.pdbx_seq_one_letter_code
_entity_poly.pdbx_strand_id
1 'polypeptide(L)'
;MNNVATSFNSRWSIFFFSIVVSLMFIFVTFENSSSVLLNYPVTTSSNKSGGSSGYKLKGSYPNKPINFIIHQARFPRPSDWYSQKQQDEWVYEVLQIGDEDALTARRDHFYLDLAANAPSFLSNTYAFDQVGWGGICIDGNHDLVTELVKKRSCTVIEAVVDRCDGRTVTWSNGDDKANDALGGIVGEEYDNQKNDESNTETHITTTLEQILDHVKAPKIIDYFSLDVEGAEFAVLQNFPFDRYMFRAITIERPPPWLNDLLLSSGYVWIQNYKFDSFYLHKTETAAVESHGSLQQIPRKCVGKDQRLGRMCEWGDPPKTEPCPRHNSLE
;
A
#
# COMPACT_ATOMS: atom_id res chain seq x y z
N MET A 1 75.54 24.81 -1.06
CA MET A 1 76.22 24.38 0.18
C MET A 1 75.43 23.24 0.78
N ASN A 2 76.03 22.04 0.80
CA ASN A 2 75.88 20.89 1.71
C ASN A 2 74.44 20.38 2.01
N ASN A 3 74.04 19.23 1.45
CA ASN A 3 74.30 17.84 1.91
C ASN A 3 73.49 17.47 3.17
N VAL A 4 72.64 16.44 3.07
CA VAL A 4 72.83 15.07 3.61
C VAL A 4 71.46 14.37 3.69
N ALA A 5 71.41 13.16 3.13
CA ALA A 5 70.34 12.18 3.30
C ALA A 5 70.49 11.42 4.62
N THR A 6 69.38 11.02 5.25
CA THR A 6 69.33 9.81 6.09
C THR A 6 67.96 9.15 6.02
N SER A 7 68.00 7.84 5.78
CA SER A 7 66.88 6.90 5.80
C SER A 7 66.36 6.66 7.22
N PHE A 8 65.07 6.36 7.38
CA PHE A 8 64.63 5.39 8.39
C PHE A 8 63.39 4.63 7.94
N ASN A 9 63.51 3.31 7.96
CA ASN A 9 62.43 2.33 7.81
C ASN A 9 61.53 2.34 9.04
N SER A 10 60.21 2.30 8.86
CA SER A 10 59.35 1.43 9.66
C SER A 10 58.01 1.17 8.95
N ARG A 11 57.77 -0.12 8.77
CA ARG A 11 56.52 -0.75 8.33
C ARG A 11 55.34 -0.30 9.19
N TRP A 12 54.21 0.04 8.57
CA TRP A 12 52.89 -0.46 8.99
C TRP A 12 51.96 -0.55 7.77
N SER A 13 51.46 -1.75 7.56
CA SER A 13 50.59 -2.16 6.47
C SER A 13 49.18 -1.63 6.69
N ILE A 14 48.59 -0.97 5.68
CA ILE A 14 47.13 -0.94 5.52
C ILE A 14 46.86 -1.24 4.04
N PHE A 15 46.27 -2.40 3.81
CA PHE A 15 45.75 -2.84 2.52
C PHE A 15 44.61 -1.89 2.10
N PHE A 16 44.83 -1.09 1.06
CA PHE A 16 43.76 -0.57 0.22
C PHE A 16 43.91 -1.22 -1.16
N PHE A 17 43.23 -2.35 -1.36
CA PHE A 17 42.99 -2.84 -2.72
C PHE A 17 41.77 -2.07 -3.26
N SER A 18 42.05 -1.01 -4.01
CA SER A 18 41.07 -0.37 -4.87
C SER A 18 40.76 -1.34 -6.01
N ILE A 19 39.57 -1.93 -6.01
CA ILE A 19 39.01 -2.55 -7.21
C ILE A 19 37.98 -1.57 -7.75
N VAL A 20 38.41 -0.82 -8.76
CA VAL A 20 37.53 -0.06 -9.64
C VAL A 20 36.72 -1.09 -10.44
N VAL A 21 35.43 -1.20 -10.16
CA VAL A 21 34.49 -1.90 -11.04
C VAL A 21 33.96 -0.88 -12.04
N SER A 22 34.48 -0.92 -13.27
CA SER A 22 33.90 -0.18 -14.39
C SER A 22 32.51 -0.72 -14.70
N LEU A 23 31.48 0.09 -14.47
CA LEU A 23 30.13 -0.14 -14.98
C LEU A 23 30.12 0.13 -16.49
N MET A 24 30.17 -0.92 -17.31
CA MET A 24 29.73 -0.85 -18.70
C MET A 24 28.20 -0.89 -18.71
N PHE A 25 27.57 0.20 -19.12
CA PHE A 25 26.17 0.21 -19.51
C PHE A 25 26.03 -0.56 -20.83
N ILE A 26 25.44 -1.75 -20.78
CA ILE A 26 25.00 -2.48 -21.97
C ILE A 26 23.51 -2.17 -22.11
N PHE A 27 23.15 -1.40 -23.14
CA PHE A 27 21.76 -1.30 -23.59
C PHE A 27 21.38 -2.63 -24.25
N VAL A 28 20.38 -3.32 -23.69
CA VAL A 28 19.74 -4.48 -24.32
C VAL A 28 18.25 -4.16 -24.46
N THR A 29 17.78 -4.13 -25.71
CA THR A 29 16.36 -4.03 -26.04
C THR A 29 15.68 -5.38 -25.75
N PHE A 30 14.60 -5.37 -24.97
CA PHE A 30 13.88 -6.58 -24.56
C PHE A 30 12.87 -7.03 -25.62
N GLU A 31 13.06 -8.24 -26.14
CA GLU A 31 11.95 -9.09 -26.61
C GLU A 31 12.04 -10.42 -25.87
N ASN A 32 10.96 -10.74 -25.15
CA ASN A 32 10.57 -11.99 -24.49
C ASN A 32 11.66 -12.92 -23.93
N SER A 33 11.70 -12.99 -22.59
CA SER A 33 12.33 -14.04 -21.77
C SER A 33 13.80 -14.34 -22.09
N SER A 34 14.69 -13.43 -21.69
CA SER A 34 16.14 -13.65 -21.76
C SER A 34 16.67 -14.23 -20.45
N SER A 35 17.28 -15.42 -20.52
CA SER A 35 18.08 -15.98 -19.43
C SER A 35 19.44 -15.28 -19.38
N VAL A 36 19.83 -14.72 -18.23
CA VAL A 36 21.12 -14.05 -18.07
C VAL A 36 22.18 -15.07 -17.61
N LEU A 37 23.20 -15.30 -18.43
CA LEU A 37 24.35 -16.14 -18.08
C LEU A 37 25.43 -15.32 -17.38
N LEU A 38 25.63 -15.55 -16.08
CA LEU A 38 26.77 -15.01 -15.33
C LEU A 38 27.92 -16.04 -15.29
N ASN A 39 29.00 -15.75 -16.01
CA ASN A 39 30.23 -16.53 -15.95
C ASN A 39 31.17 -15.96 -14.87
N TYR A 40 31.33 -16.68 -13.76
CA TYR A 40 32.35 -16.35 -12.77
C TYR A 40 33.64 -17.17 -13.01
N PRO A 41 34.79 -16.54 -13.24
CA PRO A 41 36.06 -17.27 -13.23
C PRO A 41 36.45 -17.58 -11.78
N VAL A 42 36.49 -18.86 -11.42
CA VAL A 42 37.09 -19.31 -10.15
C VAL A 42 38.61 -19.30 -10.32
N THR A 43 39.29 -18.29 -9.77
CA THR A 43 40.76 -18.27 -9.69
C THR A 43 41.21 -19.15 -8.52
N THR A 44 41.75 -20.33 -8.81
CA THR A 44 42.46 -21.12 -7.79
C THR A 44 43.84 -20.50 -7.55
N SER A 45 44.00 -19.78 -6.44
CA SER A 45 45.34 -19.37 -6.00
C SER A 45 46.05 -20.56 -5.36
N SER A 46 47.07 -21.08 -6.03
CA SER A 46 47.95 -22.10 -5.44
C SER A 46 49.07 -21.42 -4.66
N ASN A 47 48.90 -21.25 -3.35
CA ASN A 47 50.02 -20.94 -2.47
C ASN A 47 50.87 -22.20 -2.28
N LYS A 48 52.13 -22.17 -2.73
CA LYS A 48 53.16 -23.17 -2.41
C LYS A 48 54.17 -22.59 -1.44
N SER A 49 54.22 -23.12 -0.22
CA SER A 49 55.49 -23.49 0.43
C SER A 49 55.25 -24.21 1.76
N GLY A 50 55.69 -25.48 1.86
CA GLY A 50 56.05 -26.10 3.13
C GLY A 50 55.48 -27.50 3.41
N GLY A 51 56.23 -28.54 3.03
CA GLY A 51 56.45 -29.71 3.90
C GLY A 51 55.44 -30.87 3.92
N SER A 52 55.85 -31.96 3.26
CA SER A 52 55.62 -33.38 3.61
C SER A 52 54.32 -34.09 3.20
N SER A 53 54.55 -35.26 2.59
CA SER A 53 53.68 -36.45 2.44
C SER A 53 52.30 -36.31 1.78
N GLY A 54 52.06 -37.14 0.76
CA GLY A 54 50.70 -37.58 0.40
C GLY A 54 50.25 -37.25 -1.01
N TYR A 55 50.25 -38.28 -1.85
CA TYR A 55 49.39 -38.52 -3.01
C TYR A 55 49.33 -37.45 -4.13
N LYS A 56 49.97 -37.78 -5.28
CA LYS A 56 49.68 -37.14 -6.57
C LYS A 56 48.25 -37.46 -6.99
N LEU A 57 47.33 -36.51 -6.87
CA LEU A 57 46.05 -36.55 -7.57
C LEU A 57 46.31 -36.32 -9.07
N LYS A 58 46.27 -37.41 -9.86
CA LYS A 58 46.11 -37.35 -11.32
C LYS A 58 44.61 -37.23 -11.61
N GLY A 59 44.19 -36.03 -12.02
CA GLY A 59 42.84 -35.80 -12.52
C GLY A 59 42.62 -34.31 -12.75
N SER A 60 42.81 -33.84 -13.98
CA SER A 60 42.25 -32.55 -14.39
C SER A 60 40.75 -32.75 -14.54
N TYR A 61 39.98 -32.38 -13.53
CA TYR A 61 38.55 -32.21 -13.72
C TYR A 61 38.37 -31.01 -14.65
N PRO A 62 37.68 -31.15 -15.80
CA PRO A 62 37.39 -29.99 -16.63
C PRO A 62 36.59 -29.01 -15.78
N ASN A 63 37.03 -27.75 -15.72
CA ASN A 63 36.24 -26.63 -15.22
C ASN A 63 34.98 -26.54 -16.10
N LYS A 64 33.95 -27.32 -15.77
CA LYS A 64 32.62 -27.08 -16.33
C LYS A 64 32.07 -25.85 -15.61
N PRO A 65 31.76 -24.76 -16.33
CA PRO A 65 31.07 -23.64 -15.72
C PRO A 65 29.79 -24.18 -15.06
N ILE A 66 29.62 -23.91 -13.77
CA ILE A 66 28.35 -24.13 -13.10
C ILE A 66 27.45 -22.99 -13.57
N ASN A 67 26.61 -23.28 -14.56
CA ASN A 67 25.62 -22.34 -15.03
C ASN A 67 24.51 -22.27 -13.98
N PHE A 68 24.47 -21.18 -13.20
CA PHE A 68 23.27 -20.83 -12.46
C PHE A 68 22.28 -20.22 -13.45
N ILE A 69 21.23 -20.96 -13.79
CA ILE A 69 20.04 -20.36 -14.40
C ILE A 69 19.29 -19.71 -13.24
N ILE A 70 19.53 -18.42 -13.03
CA ILE A 70 18.65 -17.63 -12.17
C ILE A 70 17.45 -17.30 -13.06
N HIS A 71 16.35 -18.04 -12.88
CA HIS A 71 15.08 -17.51 -13.31
C HIS A 71 14.84 -16.23 -12.50
N GLN A 72 14.79 -15.07 -13.16
CA GLN A 72 14.19 -13.88 -12.55
C GLN A 72 12.73 -14.26 -12.28
N ALA A 73 12.46 -14.69 -11.05
CA ALA A 73 11.09 -14.87 -10.61
C ALA A 73 10.45 -13.48 -10.65
N ARG A 74 9.26 -13.36 -11.25
CA ARG A 74 8.46 -12.13 -11.18
C ARG A 74 7.70 -12.09 -9.85
N PHE A 75 7.36 -10.88 -9.38
CA PHE A 75 6.52 -10.76 -8.18
C PHE A 75 5.22 -11.58 -8.35
N PRO A 76 4.75 -12.31 -7.32
CA PRO A 76 3.57 -13.17 -7.44
C PRO A 76 2.33 -12.38 -7.88
N ARG A 77 1.65 -12.89 -8.91
CA ARG A 77 0.30 -12.46 -9.27
C ARG A 77 -0.72 -13.18 -8.40
N PRO A 78 -1.76 -12.50 -7.89
CA PRO A 78 -2.89 -13.17 -7.25
C PRO A 78 -3.50 -14.25 -8.16
N SER A 79 -3.91 -15.39 -7.60
CA SER A 79 -4.58 -16.44 -8.36
C SER A 79 -6.02 -16.07 -8.73
N ASP A 80 -6.64 -15.27 -7.86
CA ASP A 80 -8.04 -14.86 -7.91
C ASP A 80 -8.16 -13.38 -7.53
N TRP A 81 -9.24 -12.77 -8.00
CA TRP A 81 -9.67 -11.42 -7.63
C TRP A 81 -10.97 -11.53 -6.83
N TYR A 82 -11.08 -10.71 -5.80
CA TYR A 82 -12.14 -10.78 -4.80
C TYR A 82 -13.05 -9.56 -4.80
N SER A 83 -12.56 -8.42 -5.28
CA SER A 83 -13.30 -7.17 -5.21
C SER A 83 -14.59 -7.18 -6.07
N GLN A 84 -15.63 -6.52 -5.58
CA GLN A 84 -16.92 -6.42 -6.29
C GLN A 84 -16.89 -5.51 -7.53
N LYS A 85 -15.92 -4.60 -7.58
CA LYS A 85 -15.81 -3.53 -8.58
C LYS A 85 -14.45 -3.56 -9.32
N GLN A 86 -13.75 -4.70 -9.29
CA GLN A 86 -12.43 -4.92 -9.94
C GLN A 86 -11.32 -4.00 -9.41
N GLN A 87 -11.45 -3.51 -8.18
CA GLN A 87 -10.46 -2.60 -7.59
C GLN A 87 -9.10 -3.28 -7.42
N ASP A 88 -9.07 -4.52 -6.95
CA ASP A 88 -7.84 -5.30 -6.78
C ASP A 88 -7.14 -5.58 -8.10
N GLU A 89 -7.87 -6.05 -9.11
CA GLU A 89 -7.31 -6.26 -10.45
C GLU A 89 -6.77 -4.95 -11.05
N TRP A 90 -7.54 -3.86 -10.95
CA TRP A 90 -7.13 -2.55 -11.47
C TRP A 90 -5.85 -2.03 -10.81
N VAL A 91 -5.73 -2.12 -9.48
CA VAL A 91 -4.52 -1.69 -8.75
C VAL A 91 -3.30 -2.48 -9.21
N TYR A 92 -3.43 -3.80 -9.36
CA TYR A 92 -2.32 -4.64 -9.78
C TYR A 92 -1.82 -4.28 -11.18
N GLU A 93 -2.75 -4.01 -12.10
CA GLU A 93 -2.43 -3.64 -13.48
C GLU A 93 -1.84 -2.22 -13.56
N VAL A 94 -2.48 -1.25 -12.91
CA VAL A 94 -2.13 0.17 -13.06
C VAL A 94 -0.79 0.51 -12.42
N LEU A 95 -0.43 -0.18 -11.34
CA LEU A 95 0.86 -0.03 -10.68
C LEU A 95 1.95 -0.94 -11.28
N GLN A 96 1.63 -1.73 -12.31
CA GLN A 96 2.55 -2.60 -13.06
C GLN A 96 3.32 -3.61 -12.18
N ILE A 97 2.70 -4.06 -11.10
CA ILE A 97 3.33 -4.88 -10.04
C ILE A 97 3.94 -6.18 -10.59
N GLY A 98 3.31 -6.77 -11.61
CA GLY A 98 3.72 -8.05 -12.19
C GLY A 98 5.01 -8.03 -13.03
N ASP A 99 5.50 -6.84 -13.39
CA ASP A 99 6.73 -6.69 -14.19
C ASP A 99 7.98 -6.50 -13.33
N GLU A 100 7.84 -6.47 -11.99
CA GLU A 100 8.94 -6.31 -11.06
C GLU A 100 9.72 -7.62 -10.81
N ASP A 101 11.04 -7.51 -10.67
CA ASP A 101 11.91 -8.61 -10.25
C ASP A 101 11.59 -9.04 -8.80
N ALA A 102 11.21 -10.32 -8.58
CA ALA A 102 10.76 -10.82 -7.27
C ALA A 102 11.83 -10.79 -6.18
N LEU A 103 13.12 -10.74 -6.55
CA LEU A 103 14.22 -10.65 -5.60
C LEU A 103 14.38 -9.23 -5.03
N THR A 104 13.89 -8.21 -5.74
CA THR A 104 13.81 -6.82 -5.28
C THR A 104 12.43 -6.44 -4.72
N ALA A 105 11.36 -7.06 -5.21
CA ALA A 105 9.97 -6.66 -4.90
C ALA A 105 9.34 -7.31 -3.66
N ARG A 106 9.91 -8.40 -3.12
CA ARG A 106 9.37 -9.07 -1.92
C ARG A 106 9.73 -8.31 -0.63
N ARG A 107 9.11 -7.14 -0.44
CA ARG A 107 8.83 -6.43 0.83
C ARG A 107 8.34 -4.98 0.64
N ASP A 108 8.14 -4.52 -0.60
CA ASP A 108 7.98 -3.08 -0.85
C ASP A 108 6.53 -2.64 -1.08
N HIS A 109 5.58 -3.59 -1.17
CA HIS A 109 4.16 -3.26 -1.39
C HIS A 109 3.33 -3.27 -0.12
N PHE A 110 2.48 -2.26 0.03
CA PHE A 110 1.65 -2.04 1.21
C PHE A 110 0.23 -1.58 0.84
N TYR A 111 -0.80 -2.19 1.44
CA TYR A 111 -2.19 -1.74 1.30
C TYR A 111 -2.78 -1.23 2.61
N LEU A 112 -3.78 -0.36 2.49
CA LEU A 112 -4.63 0.11 3.57
C LEU A 112 -6.09 -0.16 3.16
N ASP A 113 -6.85 -0.79 4.06
CA ASP A 113 -8.28 -1.08 3.86
C ASP A 113 -9.06 -0.53 5.06
N LEU A 114 -9.81 0.56 4.86
CA LEU A 114 -10.64 1.16 5.90
C LEU A 114 -12.11 0.81 5.66
N ALA A 115 -12.74 0.23 6.68
CA ALA A 115 -13.95 -0.59 6.60
C ALA A 115 -13.71 -1.87 5.77
N ALA A 116 -12.67 -2.62 6.18
CA ALA A 116 -12.22 -3.83 5.48
C ALA A 116 -13.28 -4.93 5.41
N ASN A 117 -14.25 -4.91 6.34
CA ASN A 117 -15.44 -5.75 6.30
C ASN A 117 -15.11 -7.25 6.26
N ALA A 118 -15.88 -8.05 5.51
CA ALA A 118 -15.66 -9.48 5.39
C ALA A 118 -14.23 -9.81 4.89
N PRO A 119 -13.49 -10.76 5.51
CA PRO A 119 -12.05 -10.92 5.26
C PRO A 119 -11.65 -11.26 3.83
N SER A 120 -12.52 -11.93 3.07
CA SER A 120 -12.24 -12.37 1.70
C SER A 120 -13.41 -12.16 0.73
N PHE A 121 -14.65 -12.14 1.21
CA PHE A 121 -15.81 -11.92 0.36
C PHE A 121 -15.92 -10.44 -0.01
N LEU A 122 -15.87 -10.14 -1.31
CA LEU A 122 -15.92 -8.77 -1.85
C LEU A 122 -14.78 -7.84 -1.36
N SER A 123 -13.72 -8.40 -0.76
CA SER A 123 -12.61 -7.62 -0.22
C SER A 123 -11.78 -7.01 -1.33
N ASN A 124 -11.49 -5.73 -1.21
CA ASN A 124 -10.66 -5.01 -2.18
C ASN A 124 -9.17 -5.31 -2.02
N THR A 125 -8.76 -5.96 -0.92
CA THR A 125 -7.34 -6.11 -0.57
C THR A 125 -6.92 -7.56 -0.30
N TYR A 126 -7.85 -8.51 -0.29
CA TYR A 126 -7.53 -9.91 0.03
C TYR A 126 -6.56 -10.53 -0.98
N ALA A 127 -6.70 -10.22 -2.27
CA ALA A 127 -5.77 -10.64 -3.30
C ALA A 127 -4.31 -10.28 -2.96
N PHE A 128 -4.07 -9.07 -2.41
CA PHE A 128 -2.75 -8.57 -2.04
C PHE A 128 -2.19 -9.26 -0.79
N ASP A 129 -3.04 -9.49 0.22
CA ASP A 129 -2.68 -10.26 1.41
C ASP A 129 -2.20 -11.68 1.03
N GLN A 130 -2.89 -12.33 0.08
CA GLN A 130 -2.53 -13.68 -0.38
C GLN A 130 -1.18 -13.75 -1.11
N VAL A 131 -0.73 -12.65 -1.73
CA VAL A 131 0.59 -12.58 -2.39
C VAL A 131 1.67 -11.94 -1.52
N GLY A 132 1.37 -11.70 -0.24
CA GLY A 132 2.33 -11.30 0.78
C GLY A 132 2.65 -9.80 0.80
N TRP A 133 1.74 -8.94 0.35
CA TRP A 133 1.83 -7.51 0.61
C TRP A 133 1.75 -7.24 2.11
N GLY A 134 2.46 -6.21 2.57
CA GLY A 134 2.17 -5.63 3.88
C GLY A 134 0.80 -4.95 3.86
N GLY A 135 0.14 -4.82 5.01
CA GLY A 135 -1.06 -4.01 5.03
C GLY A 135 -1.70 -3.83 6.39
N ILE A 136 -2.78 -3.04 6.36
CA ILE A 136 -3.63 -2.72 7.52
C ILE A 136 -5.08 -2.88 7.08
N CYS A 137 -5.85 -3.67 7.82
CA CYS A 137 -7.31 -3.67 7.77
C CYS A 137 -7.84 -2.97 9.02
N ILE A 138 -8.71 -1.98 8.83
CA ILE A 138 -9.35 -1.22 9.91
C ILE A 138 -10.85 -1.43 9.78
N ASP A 139 -11.52 -1.75 10.88
CA ASP A 139 -12.98 -1.84 10.92
C ASP A 139 -13.52 -1.39 12.29
N GLY A 140 -14.70 -0.78 12.31
CA GLY A 140 -15.38 -0.35 13.53
C GLY A 140 -16.26 -1.43 14.16
N ASN A 141 -16.58 -2.49 13.41
CA ASN A 141 -17.44 -3.58 13.86
C ASN A 141 -16.60 -4.72 14.47
N HIS A 142 -16.79 -4.97 15.76
CA HIS A 142 -16.04 -5.97 16.53
C HIS A 142 -16.13 -7.40 15.95
N ASP A 143 -17.28 -7.80 15.41
CA ASP A 143 -17.47 -9.14 14.86
C ASP A 143 -16.69 -9.30 13.54
N LEU A 144 -16.67 -8.26 12.69
CA LEU A 144 -15.88 -8.23 11.46
C LEU A 144 -14.38 -8.24 11.77
N VAL A 145 -13.94 -7.43 12.75
CA VAL A 145 -12.55 -7.45 13.24
C VAL A 145 -12.15 -8.83 13.71
N THR A 146 -13.00 -9.50 14.48
CA THR A 146 -12.73 -10.85 14.99
C THR A 146 -12.53 -11.85 13.85
N GLU A 147 -13.27 -11.72 12.74
CA GLU A 147 -13.10 -12.55 11.56
C GLU A 147 -11.85 -12.17 10.74
N LEU A 148 -11.53 -10.87 10.64
CA LEU A 148 -10.32 -10.37 9.97
C LEU A 148 -9.06 -10.91 10.65
N VAL A 149 -8.96 -10.84 11.98
CA VAL A 149 -7.83 -11.37 12.75
C VAL A 149 -7.59 -12.86 12.50
N LYS A 150 -8.65 -13.64 12.26
CA LYS A 150 -8.52 -15.09 12.01
C LYS A 150 -8.04 -15.42 10.60
N LYS A 151 -8.29 -14.55 9.61
CA LYS A 151 -8.19 -14.89 8.18
C LYS A 151 -7.21 -14.03 7.38
N ARG A 152 -6.78 -12.88 7.90
CA ARG A 152 -5.82 -11.97 7.26
C ARG A 152 -4.44 -12.11 7.86
N SER A 153 -3.40 -11.95 7.04
CA SER A 153 -2.01 -11.95 7.49
C SER A 153 -1.51 -10.56 7.92
N CYS A 154 -2.25 -9.52 7.53
CA CYS A 154 -1.93 -8.13 7.79
C CYS A 154 -2.20 -7.68 9.23
N THR A 155 -1.84 -6.42 9.55
CA THR A 155 -2.27 -5.80 10.82
C THR A 155 -3.77 -5.52 10.78
N VAL A 156 -4.49 -5.85 11.84
CA VAL A 156 -5.94 -5.59 11.96
C VAL A 156 -6.17 -4.67 13.15
N ILE A 157 -6.99 -3.64 12.95
CA ILE A 157 -7.25 -2.59 13.95
C ILE A 157 -8.76 -2.39 14.09
N GLU A 158 -9.25 -2.47 15.32
CA GLU A 158 -10.61 -2.08 15.66
C GLU A 158 -10.64 -0.58 15.97
N ALA A 159 -11.22 0.22 15.06
CA ALA A 159 -11.30 1.67 15.24
C ALA A 159 -12.38 2.29 14.37
N VAL A 160 -13.05 3.30 14.92
CA VAL A 160 -13.88 4.24 14.14
C VAL A 160 -13.02 5.45 13.77
N VAL A 161 -12.81 5.65 12.47
CA VAL A 161 -11.97 6.72 11.95
C VAL A 161 -12.81 7.94 11.57
N ASP A 162 -12.42 9.10 12.09
CA ASP A 162 -13.06 10.39 11.80
C ASP A 162 -11.97 11.47 11.64
N ARG A 163 -12.41 12.72 11.43
CA ARG A 163 -11.59 13.91 11.24
C ARG A 163 -10.77 14.34 12.45
N CYS A 164 -11.12 13.86 13.64
CA CYS A 164 -10.46 14.20 14.89
C CYS A 164 -10.41 12.99 15.80
N ASP A 165 -9.34 12.92 16.60
CA ASP A 165 -9.27 11.99 17.71
C ASP A 165 -10.17 12.45 18.86
N GLY A 166 -10.72 11.48 19.59
CA GLY A 166 -11.49 11.72 20.81
C GLY A 166 -12.90 12.25 20.61
N ARG A 167 -13.43 12.37 19.37
CA ARG A 167 -14.85 12.70 19.19
C ARG A 167 -15.72 11.52 19.59
N THR A 168 -16.76 11.80 20.37
CA THR A 168 -17.83 10.84 20.65
C THR A 168 -18.84 10.87 19.51
N VAL A 169 -19.07 9.72 18.88
CA VAL A 169 -20.02 9.57 17.77
C VAL A 169 -21.03 8.47 18.05
N THR A 170 -22.21 8.62 17.48
CA THR A 170 -23.18 7.53 17.39
C THR A 170 -22.83 6.69 16.18
N TRP A 171 -22.78 5.38 16.36
CA TRP A 171 -22.49 4.38 15.34
C TRP A 171 -23.74 3.51 15.13
N SER A 172 -24.11 3.25 13.88
CA SER A 172 -25.14 2.27 13.53
C SER A 172 -24.49 0.93 13.24
N ASN A 173 -25.00 -0.14 13.84
CA ASN A 173 -24.67 -1.53 13.49
C ASN A 173 -25.58 -2.08 12.37
N GLY A 174 -26.27 -1.18 11.65
CA GLY A 174 -27.15 -1.45 10.51
C GLY A 174 -28.34 -2.37 10.80
N ASP A 175 -29.06 -2.73 9.73
CA ASP A 175 -30.41 -3.27 9.84
C ASP A 175 -30.46 -4.79 10.15
N ASP A 176 -29.36 -5.54 9.99
CA ASP A 176 -29.37 -7.01 10.14
C ASP A 176 -28.28 -7.54 11.08
N LYS A 177 -28.71 -8.15 12.19
CA LYS A 177 -27.90 -8.70 13.30
C LYS A 177 -26.96 -9.86 12.94
N ALA A 178 -26.76 -10.16 11.66
CA ALA A 178 -26.09 -11.38 11.22
C ALA A 178 -24.82 -11.17 10.40
N ASN A 179 -24.57 -9.99 9.80
CA ASN A 179 -23.35 -9.62 9.07
C ASN A 179 -23.54 -8.18 8.52
N ASP A 180 -23.53 -7.16 9.39
CA ASP A 180 -23.82 -5.82 8.91
C ASP A 180 -22.62 -5.15 8.25
N ALA A 181 -22.55 -5.32 6.94
CA ALA A 181 -21.59 -4.67 6.07
C ALA A 181 -21.85 -3.17 5.86
N LEU A 182 -22.91 -2.60 6.46
CA LEU A 182 -23.37 -1.21 6.22
C LEU A 182 -23.23 -0.32 7.47
N GLY A 183 -22.56 -0.81 8.51
CA GLY A 183 -22.37 -0.10 9.76
C GLY A 183 -21.51 1.15 9.56
N GLY A 184 -21.81 2.21 10.32
CA GLY A 184 -21.13 3.49 10.12
C GLY A 184 -21.55 4.59 11.08
N ILE A 185 -20.88 5.74 10.96
CA ILE A 185 -21.18 6.93 11.78
C ILE A 185 -22.56 7.48 11.41
N VAL A 186 -23.38 7.77 12.42
CA VAL A 186 -24.71 8.35 12.24
C VAL A 186 -24.64 9.88 12.14
N GLY A 187 -25.17 10.46 11.06
CA GLY A 187 -25.15 11.90 10.81
C GLY A 187 -26.01 12.29 9.60
N GLU A 188 -26.32 13.58 9.46
CA GLU A 188 -27.10 14.06 8.29
C GLU A 188 -26.25 14.04 7.01
N GLU A 189 -24.94 14.16 7.17
CA GLU A 189 -23.92 14.13 6.15
C GLU A 189 -23.52 12.72 5.69
N TYR A 190 -23.80 11.69 6.48
CA TYR A 190 -23.39 10.29 6.22
C TYR A 190 -24.54 9.46 5.64
N ASP A 191 -24.29 8.22 5.24
CA ASP A 191 -25.35 7.34 4.72
C ASP A 191 -26.27 6.84 5.84
N ASN A 192 -25.70 6.66 7.03
CA ASN A 192 -26.41 6.26 8.24
C ASN A 192 -27.12 7.46 8.89
N GLN A 193 -28.44 7.51 8.82
CA GLN A 193 -29.28 8.63 9.26
C GLN A 193 -29.93 8.36 10.63
N LYS A 194 -30.19 9.42 11.42
CA LYS A 194 -30.73 9.37 12.80
C LYS A 194 -32.07 8.63 13.01
N ASN A 195 -32.74 8.19 11.95
CA ASN A 195 -34.09 7.63 12.05
C ASN A 195 -34.11 6.17 12.52
N ASP A 196 -32.95 5.56 12.76
CA ASP A 196 -32.82 4.18 13.22
C ASP A 196 -32.03 4.08 14.54
N GLU A 197 -32.70 4.42 15.64
CA GLU A 197 -32.11 4.37 16.99
C GLU A 197 -32.09 2.94 17.58
N SER A 198 -32.58 1.94 16.85
CA SER A 198 -32.84 0.60 17.43
C SER A 198 -31.61 -0.31 17.50
N ASN A 199 -30.51 0.07 16.84
CA ASN A 199 -29.26 -0.70 16.77
C ASN A 199 -28.01 0.19 16.74
N THR A 200 -27.93 1.17 17.65
CA THR A 200 -26.81 2.11 17.72
C THR A 200 -25.91 1.93 18.93
N GLU A 201 -24.63 2.22 18.75
CA GLU A 201 -23.60 2.25 19.78
C GLU A 201 -22.94 3.63 19.88
N THR A 202 -22.14 3.84 20.93
CA THR A 202 -21.32 5.04 21.09
C THR A 202 -19.86 4.66 20.95
N HIS A 203 -19.15 5.36 20.06
CA HIS A 203 -17.72 5.14 19.81
C HIS A 203 -16.92 6.40 20.08
N ILE A 204 -15.65 6.19 20.47
CA ILE A 204 -14.65 7.25 20.48
C ILE A 204 -13.80 7.08 19.22
N THR A 205 -13.72 8.14 18.46
CA THR A 205 -13.01 8.17 17.18
C THR A 205 -11.52 8.37 17.35
N THR A 206 -10.75 7.95 16.35
CA THR A 206 -9.33 8.29 16.15
C THR A 206 -9.14 8.84 14.72
N THR A 207 -7.96 9.38 14.40
CA THR A 207 -7.64 9.80 13.02
C THR A 207 -6.88 8.71 12.28
N LEU A 208 -7.00 8.71 10.95
CA LEU A 208 -6.22 7.78 10.11
C LEU A 208 -4.72 8.00 10.30
N GLU A 209 -4.28 9.25 10.44
CA GLU A 209 -2.88 9.60 10.73
C GLU A 209 -2.37 8.92 12.01
N GLN A 210 -3.11 9.02 13.12
CA GLN A 210 -2.69 8.41 14.39
C GLN A 210 -2.53 6.90 14.28
N ILE A 211 -3.45 6.25 13.56
CA ILE A 211 -3.35 4.81 13.27
C ILE A 211 -2.07 4.51 12.50
N LEU A 212 -1.82 5.22 11.38
CA LEU A 212 -0.66 5.01 10.53
C LEU A 212 0.66 5.28 11.26
N ASP A 213 0.71 6.30 12.12
CA ASP A 213 1.88 6.60 12.95
C ASP A 213 2.09 5.53 14.03
N HIS A 214 1.02 5.08 14.69
CA HIS A 214 1.07 4.08 15.76
C HIS A 214 1.65 2.75 15.26
N VAL A 215 1.19 2.27 14.10
CA VAL A 215 1.68 1.03 13.50
C VAL A 215 2.96 1.21 12.67
N LYS A 216 3.47 2.45 12.58
CA LYS A 216 4.65 2.81 11.79
C LYS A 216 4.51 2.39 10.33
N ALA A 217 3.33 2.64 9.76
CA ALA A 217 3.05 2.39 8.35
C ALA A 217 4.07 3.13 7.46
N PRO A 218 4.37 2.58 6.27
CA PRO A 218 5.25 3.27 5.32
C PRO A 218 4.63 4.61 4.91
N LYS A 219 5.49 5.58 4.58
CA LYS A 219 5.04 6.91 4.16
C LYS A 219 4.50 6.93 2.73
N ILE A 220 4.83 5.90 1.95
CA ILE A 220 4.25 5.61 0.64
C ILE A 220 3.50 4.29 0.78
N ILE A 221 2.21 4.32 0.47
CA ILE A 221 1.31 3.17 0.53
C ILE A 221 0.81 2.93 -0.89
N ASP A 222 0.89 1.72 -1.40
CA ASP A 222 0.57 1.43 -2.79
C ASP A 222 -0.91 1.55 -3.07
N TYR A 223 -1.75 1.10 -2.14
CA TYR A 223 -3.18 1.09 -2.32
C TYR A 223 -3.96 1.46 -1.06
N PHE A 224 -4.94 2.36 -1.22
CA PHE A 224 -5.93 2.66 -0.20
C PHE A 224 -7.36 2.39 -0.70
N SER A 225 -8.02 1.41 -0.08
CA SER A 225 -9.45 1.13 -0.21
C SER A 225 -10.23 1.91 0.86
N LEU A 226 -11.14 2.78 0.44
CA LEU A 226 -11.93 3.65 1.32
C LEU A 226 -13.43 3.56 0.99
N ASP A 227 -14.21 2.92 1.85
CA ASP A 227 -15.66 2.78 1.73
C ASP A 227 -16.29 2.80 3.12
N VAL A 228 -16.60 3.98 3.66
CA VAL A 228 -16.97 4.16 5.09
C VAL A 228 -18.39 4.71 5.24
N GLU A 229 -19.28 4.30 4.34
CA GLU A 229 -20.71 4.61 4.36
C GLU A 229 -20.98 6.13 4.49
N GLY A 230 -20.28 6.92 3.68
CA GLY A 230 -20.47 8.37 3.55
C GLY A 230 -19.50 9.22 4.37
N ALA A 231 -18.67 8.62 5.22
CA ALA A 231 -17.70 9.33 6.05
C ALA A 231 -16.35 9.61 5.35
N GLU A 232 -16.24 9.39 4.03
CA GLU A 232 -14.96 9.42 3.29
C GLU A 232 -14.26 10.78 3.40
N PHE A 233 -15.04 11.87 3.29
CA PHE A 233 -14.48 13.20 3.48
C PHE A 233 -14.07 13.45 4.93
N ALA A 234 -14.80 12.90 5.90
CA ALA A 234 -14.46 13.07 7.31
C ALA A 234 -13.10 12.46 7.62
N VAL A 235 -12.82 11.27 7.09
CA VAL A 235 -11.53 10.56 7.21
C VAL A 235 -10.37 11.40 6.64
N LEU A 236 -10.57 12.05 5.50
CA LEU A 236 -9.48 12.66 4.73
C LEU A 236 -9.30 14.17 4.88
N GLN A 237 -10.29 14.92 5.39
CA GLN A 237 -10.23 16.39 5.37
C GLN A 237 -9.05 17.01 6.12
N ASN A 238 -8.55 16.32 7.16
CA ASN A 238 -7.38 16.74 7.95
C ASN A 238 -6.17 15.84 7.72
N PHE A 239 -6.21 14.96 6.72
CA PHE A 239 -5.15 13.98 6.49
C PHE A 239 -3.86 14.66 5.98
N PRO A 240 -2.68 14.33 6.55
CA PRO A 240 -1.42 14.97 6.19
C PRO A 240 -0.83 14.38 4.89
N PHE A 241 -1.37 14.79 3.74
CA PHE A 241 -0.89 14.38 2.42
C PHE A 241 0.57 14.80 2.12
N ASP A 242 1.18 15.65 2.94
CA ASP A 242 2.60 16.01 2.90
C ASP A 242 3.50 14.96 3.60
N ARG A 243 2.93 14.14 4.48
CA ARG A 243 3.63 13.08 5.23
C ARG A 243 3.34 11.69 4.72
N TYR A 244 2.14 11.46 4.20
CA TYR A 244 1.69 10.17 3.68
C TYR A 244 1.15 10.32 2.26
N MET A 245 1.54 9.39 1.39
CA MET A 245 1.11 9.35 0.00
C MET A 245 0.56 7.96 -0.33
N PHE A 246 -0.56 7.92 -1.04
CA PHE A 246 -1.12 6.70 -1.61
C PHE A 246 -0.80 6.69 -3.12
N ARG A 247 -0.28 5.61 -3.68
CA ARG A 247 -0.04 5.52 -5.13
C ARG A 247 -1.36 5.39 -5.88
N ALA A 248 -2.25 4.53 -5.39
CA ALA A 248 -3.61 4.35 -5.87
C ALA A 248 -4.64 4.47 -4.72
N ILE A 249 -5.79 5.07 -5.01
CA ILE A 249 -6.94 5.14 -4.08
C ILE A 249 -8.21 4.78 -4.83
N THR A 250 -9.05 3.94 -4.24
CA THR A 250 -10.45 3.79 -4.66
C THR A 250 -11.36 4.23 -3.54
N ILE A 251 -12.33 5.07 -3.86
CA ILE A 251 -13.23 5.68 -2.89
C ILE A 251 -14.67 5.45 -3.32
N GLU A 252 -15.53 4.96 -2.43
CA GLU A 252 -16.97 4.93 -2.70
C GLU A 252 -17.54 6.35 -2.65
N ARG A 253 -18.24 6.76 -3.73
CA ARG A 253 -19.03 7.99 -3.87
C ARG A 253 -18.37 9.25 -3.26
N PRO A 254 -17.13 9.61 -3.63
CA PRO A 254 -16.51 10.79 -3.05
C PRO A 254 -17.30 12.06 -3.40
N PRO A 255 -17.66 12.90 -2.41
CA PRO A 255 -18.35 14.16 -2.67
C PRO A 255 -17.47 15.15 -3.44
N PRO A 256 -18.05 16.19 -4.06
CA PRO A 256 -17.31 17.18 -4.83
C PRO A 256 -16.12 17.79 -4.09
N TRP A 257 -16.29 18.12 -2.81
CA TRP A 257 -15.24 18.72 -2.00
C TRP A 257 -14.13 17.73 -1.59
N LEU A 258 -14.40 16.41 -1.54
CA LEU A 258 -13.34 15.41 -1.39
C LEU A 258 -12.55 15.26 -2.70
N ASN A 259 -13.23 15.33 -3.84
CA ASN A 259 -12.57 15.34 -5.15
C ASN A 259 -11.62 16.54 -5.27
N ASP A 260 -12.07 17.75 -4.90
CA ASP A 260 -11.22 18.94 -4.89
C ASP A 260 -10.00 18.80 -3.95
N LEU A 261 -10.19 18.20 -2.77
CA LEU A 261 -9.10 17.92 -1.84
C LEU A 261 -8.05 16.98 -2.46
N LEU A 262 -8.48 15.88 -3.09
CA LEU A 262 -7.57 14.92 -3.72
C LEU A 262 -6.82 15.55 -4.90
N LEU A 263 -7.52 16.27 -5.77
CA LEU A 263 -6.92 16.96 -6.92
C LEU A 263 -5.86 17.99 -6.47
N SER A 264 -6.18 18.80 -5.45
CA SER A 264 -5.23 19.76 -4.88
C SER A 264 -4.06 19.09 -4.15
N SER A 265 -4.25 17.86 -3.66
CA SER A 265 -3.22 17.03 -3.02
C SER A 265 -2.39 16.21 -4.01
N GLY A 266 -2.54 16.43 -5.32
CA GLY A 266 -1.69 15.81 -6.34
C GLY A 266 -2.21 14.47 -6.89
N TYR A 267 -3.45 14.12 -6.61
CA TYR A 267 -4.12 12.98 -7.24
C TYR A 267 -4.78 13.36 -8.56
N VAL A 268 -4.91 12.37 -9.43
CA VAL A 268 -5.57 12.45 -10.72
C VAL A 268 -6.69 11.43 -10.73
N TRP A 269 -7.89 11.89 -11.08
CA TRP A 269 -9.01 11.00 -11.33
C TRP A 269 -8.78 10.21 -12.62
N ILE A 270 -8.94 8.89 -12.54
CA ILE A 270 -8.73 7.97 -13.66
C ILE A 270 -10.06 7.54 -14.26
N GLN A 271 -10.97 7.03 -13.43
CA GLN A 271 -12.26 6.55 -13.88
C GLN A 271 -13.27 6.47 -12.73
N ASN A 272 -14.54 6.29 -13.10
CA ASN A 272 -15.56 5.79 -12.19
C ASN A 272 -15.99 4.39 -12.64
N TYR A 273 -16.30 3.54 -11.67
CA TYR A 273 -16.98 2.28 -11.94
C TYR A 273 -18.10 2.07 -10.93
N LYS A 274 -19.35 2.01 -11.45
CA LYS A 274 -20.58 2.07 -10.66
C LYS A 274 -20.61 3.31 -9.76
N PHE A 275 -20.28 3.13 -8.49
CA PHE A 275 -20.35 4.16 -7.46
C PHE A 275 -19.00 4.52 -6.89
N ASP A 276 -17.91 3.96 -7.42
CA ASP A 276 -16.56 4.20 -6.92
C ASP A 276 -15.77 5.04 -7.92
N SER A 277 -14.95 5.92 -7.37
CA SER A 277 -13.98 6.70 -8.12
C SER A 277 -12.57 6.21 -7.85
N PHE A 278 -11.78 6.17 -8.91
CA PHE A 278 -10.43 5.60 -8.93
C PHE A 278 -9.43 6.73 -9.17
N TYR A 279 -8.43 6.83 -8.29
CA TYR A 279 -7.43 7.88 -8.30
C TYR A 279 -6.02 7.31 -8.30
N LEU A 280 -5.13 7.99 -9.02
CA LEU A 280 -3.69 7.78 -8.89
C LEU A 280 -3.02 9.05 -8.42
N HIS A 281 -1.97 8.90 -7.63
CA HIS A 281 -1.07 10.03 -7.44
C HIS A 281 -0.36 10.36 -8.77
N LYS A 282 -0.16 11.65 -9.06
CA LYS A 282 0.46 12.13 -10.31
C LYS A 282 1.85 11.57 -10.62
N THR A 283 2.51 10.93 -9.65
CA THR A 283 3.79 10.22 -9.86
C THR A 283 3.62 8.92 -10.63
N GLU A 284 2.42 8.34 -10.61
CA GLU A 284 2.11 7.04 -11.24
C GLU A 284 1.45 7.19 -12.62
N THR A 285 1.08 8.42 -13.02
CA THR A 285 0.24 8.65 -14.20
C THR A 285 0.97 8.51 -15.54
N ALA A 286 2.30 8.37 -15.54
CA ALA A 286 3.04 8.03 -16.76
C ALA A 286 2.59 6.69 -17.37
N ALA A 287 1.94 5.83 -16.58
CA ALA A 287 1.40 4.54 -17.00
C ALA A 287 -0.04 4.59 -17.55
N VAL A 288 -0.75 5.74 -17.50
CA VAL A 288 -2.19 5.81 -17.81
C VAL A 288 -2.54 7.04 -18.66
N GLU A 289 -3.29 6.85 -19.75
CA GLU A 289 -3.90 7.94 -20.50
C GLU A 289 -5.03 8.59 -19.68
N SER A 290 -5.04 9.92 -19.53
CA SER A 290 -6.13 10.57 -18.80
C SER A 290 -7.45 10.44 -19.56
N HIS A 291 -8.48 9.88 -18.93
CA HIS A 291 -9.80 9.66 -19.54
C HIS A 291 -10.68 10.93 -19.62
N GLY A 292 -10.07 12.11 -19.61
CA GLY A 292 -10.76 13.41 -19.69
C GLY A 292 -10.94 14.09 -18.33
N SER A 293 -12.01 14.87 -18.20
CA SER A 293 -12.35 15.60 -16.98
C SER A 293 -13.06 14.72 -15.95
N LEU A 294 -12.81 14.98 -14.66
CA LEU A 294 -13.48 14.30 -13.55
C LEU A 294 -15.00 14.27 -13.75
N GLN A 295 -15.58 13.08 -13.59
CA GLN A 295 -17.03 12.88 -13.60
C GLN A 295 -17.53 12.70 -12.17
N GLN A 296 -18.40 13.60 -11.70
CA GLN A 296 -18.93 13.52 -10.34
C GLN A 296 -19.95 12.39 -10.22
N ILE A 297 -19.74 11.46 -9.29
CA ILE A 297 -20.72 10.44 -8.92
C ILE A 297 -21.83 11.10 -8.06
N PRO A 298 -23.12 10.79 -8.29
CA PRO A 298 -24.21 11.32 -7.47
C PRO A 298 -24.16 10.81 -6.03
N ARG A 299 -24.79 11.54 -5.11
CA ARG A 299 -24.93 11.13 -3.71
C ARG A 299 -25.81 9.88 -3.61
N LYS A 300 -25.54 9.00 -2.63
CA LYS A 300 -26.48 7.94 -2.24
C LYS A 300 -27.77 8.56 -1.72
N CYS A 301 -28.90 8.11 -2.23
CA CYS A 301 -30.18 8.54 -1.68
C CYS A 301 -30.44 7.86 -0.35
N VAL A 302 -30.88 8.64 0.63
CA VAL A 302 -31.27 8.15 1.96
C VAL A 302 -32.78 8.31 2.17
N GLY A 303 -33.38 7.43 2.98
CA GLY A 303 -34.79 7.52 3.36
C GLY A 303 -35.79 7.35 2.21
N LYS A 304 -36.73 8.28 2.06
CA LYS A 304 -37.83 8.18 1.06
C LYS A 304 -37.30 8.22 -0.38
N ASP A 305 -36.20 8.91 -0.62
CA ASP A 305 -35.66 9.12 -1.97
C ASP A 305 -34.99 7.87 -2.52
N GLN A 306 -34.39 7.05 -1.64
CA GLN A 306 -33.82 5.75 -1.98
C GLN A 306 -34.88 4.81 -2.59
N ARG A 307 -36.09 4.78 -2.01
CA ARG A 307 -37.20 3.94 -2.49
C ARG A 307 -37.75 4.33 -3.85
N LEU A 308 -37.51 5.58 -4.27
CA LEU A 308 -38.02 6.12 -5.52
C LEU A 308 -37.01 6.02 -6.67
N GLY A 309 -35.81 5.47 -6.43
CA GLY A 309 -34.77 5.33 -7.45
C GLY A 309 -34.32 6.65 -8.07
N ARG A 310 -34.48 7.76 -7.35
CA ARG A 310 -34.06 9.08 -7.82
C ARG A 310 -32.53 9.21 -7.73
N MET A 311 -31.95 10.07 -8.57
CA MET A 311 -30.57 10.52 -8.35
C MET A 311 -30.60 11.60 -7.26
N CYS A 312 -29.76 11.46 -6.25
CA CYS A 312 -29.61 12.48 -5.21
C CYS A 312 -28.39 13.36 -5.51
N GLU A 313 -28.59 14.66 -5.35
CA GLU A 313 -27.54 15.66 -5.56
C GLU A 313 -26.76 15.89 -4.28
N TRP A 314 -25.50 16.28 -4.45
CA TRP A 314 -24.69 16.76 -3.33
C TRP A 314 -25.19 18.15 -2.90
N GLY A 315 -25.26 18.36 -1.59
CA GLY A 315 -25.53 19.67 -1.01
C GLY A 315 -24.26 20.50 -0.87
N ASP A 316 -24.27 21.43 0.07
CA ASP A 316 -23.08 22.17 0.47
C ASP A 316 -22.11 21.28 1.26
N PRO A 317 -20.79 21.58 1.23
CA PRO A 317 -19.82 20.90 2.07
C PRO A 317 -20.19 21.06 3.56
N PRO A 318 -19.97 20.02 4.39
CA PRO A 318 -20.31 20.06 5.80
C PRO A 318 -19.52 21.15 6.52
N LYS A 319 -20.15 21.80 7.50
CA LYS A 319 -19.45 22.76 8.37
C LYS A 319 -18.46 21.99 9.25
N THR A 320 -17.17 22.30 9.13
CA THR A 320 -16.13 21.69 9.94
C THR A 320 -16.22 22.19 11.38
N GLU A 321 -16.74 21.36 12.28
CA GLU A 321 -16.67 21.64 13.72
C GLU A 321 -15.23 21.49 14.22
N PRO A 322 -14.78 22.35 15.16
CA PRO A 322 -13.45 22.22 15.74
C PRO A 322 -13.25 20.86 16.42
N CYS A 323 -12.05 20.30 16.28
CA CYS A 323 -11.68 19.10 17.02
C CYS A 323 -11.74 19.34 18.54
N PRO A 324 -12.15 18.33 19.34
CA PRO A 324 -12.01 18.38 20.78
C PRO A 324 -10.55 18.69 21.13
N ARG A 325 -10.33 19.57 22.12
CA ARG A 325 -8.98 19.78 22.63
C ARG A 325 -8.61 18.54 23.45
N HIS A 326 -7.49 17.91 23.12
CA HIS A 326 -6.87 16.99 24.05
C HIS A 326 -6.51 17.79 25.30
N ASN A 327 -7.18 17.50 26.42
CA ASN A 327 -6.58 17.79 27.71
C ASN A 327 -5.35 16.89 27.76
N SER A 328 -4.18 17.45 27.47
CA SER A 328 -2.92 16.79 27.75
C SER A 328 -2.97 16.34 29.20
N LEU A 329 -3.06 15.03 29.42
CA LEU A 329 -2.77 14.46 30.73
C LEU A 329 -1.28 14.76 30.96
N GLU A 330 -1.03 15.78 31.81
CA GLU A 330 0.29 16.13 32.34
C GLU A 330 0.89 14.98 33.17
#